data_AF-A0A447NU44-F1
#
_entry.id   AF-A0A447NU44-F1
#
_cell.length_a   1.000
_cell.length_b   1.000
_cell.length_c   1.000
_cell.angle_alpha   90.00
_cell.angle_beta   90.00
_cell.angle_gamma   90.00
#
_symmetry.space_group_name_H-M   'P 1'
#
loop_
_entity.id
_entity.type
_entity.pdbx_description
1 polymer ?
#
loop_
_entity_poly.entity_id
_entity_poly.type
_entity_poly.pdbx_seq_one_letter_code
_entity_poly.pdbx_strand_id
1 'polypeptide(L)'
;MQKLGAEYIAADVVRFRLWATGQQKVMLRLAGKDQEMQASGDGWFTLDVSGVTPGTEYNFVLSDGMVVPDPASRAQKTDVNGPSYVVDPGSYTWRNTGWKGSRWEQAVVYEMHTGTFTPEGTFRAAIAKLPYLAELGVTVIEVMPVAQFGGERGWAMTAYCFTRRILPMGRRMISKRLLTPRMGMVFPSSWILC
;
A
#
# COMPACT_ATOMS: atom_id res chain seq x y z
N MET A 1 -12.57 -2.84 15.34
CA MET A 1 -11.12 -3.01 15.12
C MET A 1 -10.51 -1.65 14.81
N GLN A 2 -9.49 -1.24 15.56
CA GLN A 2 -8.82 0.04 15.40
C GLN A 2 -7.78 -0.06 14.26
N LYS A 3 -7.80 0.85 13.28
CA LYS A 3 -6.85 0.83 12.15
C LYS A 3 -5.57 1.59 12.50
N LEU A 4 -4.42 1.08 12.07
CA LEU A 4 -3.12 1.75 12.16
C LEU A 4 -2.89 2.67 10.95
N GLY A 5 -1.96 3.61 11.11
CA GLY A 5 -1.45 4.49 10.07
C GLY A 5 -2.30 5.73 9.83
N ALA A 6 -2.21 6.29 8.62
CA ALA A 6 -2.96 7.47 8.20
C ALA A 6 -4.25 7.12 7.43
N GLU A 7 -5.39 7.68 7.87
CA GLU A 7 -6.69 7.51 7.21
C GLU A 7 -7.56 8.76 7.28
N TYR A 8 -8.22 9.10 6.17
CA TYR A 8 -9.27 10.11 6.14
C TYR A 8 -10.49 9.62 6.94
N ILE A 9 -10.83 10.35 8.01
CA ILE A 9 -12.04 10.12 8.82
C ILE A 9 -13.17 11.10 8.49
N ALA A 10 -12.83 12.19 7.80
CA ALA A 10 -13.74 13.16 7.20
C ALA A 10 -13.10 13.69 5.89
N ALA A 11 -13.80 14.58 5.19
CA ALA A 11 -13.32 15.12 3.91
C ALA A 11 -11.97 15.84 4.00
N ASP A 12 -11.68 16.46 5.15
CA ASP A 12 -10.51 17.27 5.41
C ASP A 12 -9.72 16.83 6.65
N VAL A 13 -10.13 15.76 7.33
CA VAL A 13 -9.47 15.28 8.56
C VAL A 13 -8.82 13.93 8.35
N VAL A 14 -7.51 13.87 8.60
CA VAL A 14 -6.72 12.64 8.62
C VAL A 14 -6.40 12.26 10.06
N ARG A 15 -6.75 11.03 10.42
CA ARG A 15 -6.37 10.41 11.68
C ARG A 15 -5.08 9.63 11.50
N PHE A 16 -4.08 9.97 12.30
CA PHE A 16 -2.80 9.27 12.39
C PHE A 16 -2.81 8.39 13.64
N ARG A 17 -2.45 7.12 13.49
CA ARG A 17 -2.43 6.15 14.59
C ARG A 17 -1.20 5.28 14.58
N LEU A 18 -0.56 5.18 15.74
CA LEU A 18 0.57 4.30 15.99
C LEU A 18 0.32 3.48 17.25
N TRP A 19 0.71 2.22 17.21
CA TRP A 19 0.81 1.39 18.40
C TRP A 19 2.28 1.22 18.78
N ALA A 20 2.66 1.70 19.96
CA ALA A 20 4.04 1.78 20.42
C ALA A 20 4.12 1.66 21.96
N THR A 21 3.90 0.46 22.50
CA THR A 21 3.86 0.20 23.95
C THR A 21 5.16 0.54 24.69
N GLY A 22 6.30 0.51 24.01
CA GLY A 22 7.61 0.87 24.57
C GLY A 22 7.91 2.38 24.59
N GLN A 23 6.99 3.22 24.11
CA GLN A 23 7.18 4.67 24.00
C GLN A 23 6.33 5.39 25.04
N GLN A 24 6.91 6.38 25.71
CA GLN A 24 6.17 7.28 26.61
C GLN A 24 5.50 8.41 25.83
N LYS A 25 6.15 8.86 24.75
CA LYS A 25 5.73 9.95 23.89
C LYS A 25 6.04 9.64 22.44
N VAL A 26 5.14 10.08 21.56
CA VAL A 26 5.30 10.01 20.11
C VAL A 26 4.88 11.35 19.52
N MET A 27 5.69 11.89 18.61
CA MET A 27 5.32 13.04 17.79
C MET A 27 4.95 12.56 16.38
N LEU A 28 3.98 13.22 15.77
CA LEU A 28 3.78 13.21 14.33
C LEU A 28 4.59 14.36 13.72
N ARG A 29 5.58 14.04 12.90
CA ARG A 29 6.24 15.01 12.02
C ARG A 29 5.46 15.07 10.72
N LEU A 30 4.66 16.12 10.52
CA LEU A 30 3.84 16.30 9.33
C LEU A 30 4.35 17.51 8.53
N ALA A 31 4.75 17.30 7.29
CA ALA A 31 5.36 18.34 6.44
C ALA A 31 6.49 19.13 7.16
N GLY A 32 7.32 18.42 7.94
CA GLY A 32 8.43 18.99 8.70
C GLY A 32 8.06 19.65 10.03
N LYS A 33 6.78 19.66 10.43
CA LYS A 33 6.32 20.21 11.72
C LYS A 33 5.94 19.10 12.69
N ASP A 34 6.48 19.17 13.90
CA ASP A 34 6.23 18.17 14.94
C ASP A 34 4.99 18.55 15.76
N GLN A 35 4.09 17.59 15.91
CA GLN A 35 2.89 17.70 16.73
C GLN A 35 2.80 16.49 17.67
N GLU A 36 2.53 16.74 18.94
CA GLU A 36 2.43 15.67 19.93
C GLU A 36 1.16 14.84 19.73
N MET A 37 1.29 13.51 19.75
CA MET A 37 0.15 12.61 19.65
C MET A 37 -0.45 12.31 21.02
N GLN A 38 -1.76 12.16 21.09
CA GLN A 38 -2.46 11.81 22.32
C GLN A 38 -2.32 10.31 22.61
N ALA A 39 -1.76 9.97 23.78
CA ALA A 39 -1.80 8.60 24.29
C ALA A 39 -3.25 8.23 24.65
N SER A 40 -3.77 7.18 24.01
CA SER A 40 -5.17 6.73 24.13
C SER A 40 -5.34 5.47 25.00
N GLY A 41 -4.29 5.05 25.71
CA GLY A 41 -4.24 3.79 26.47
C GLY A 41 -3.72 2.60 25.64
N ASP A 42 -3.30 1.53 26.32
CA ASP A 42 -2.82 0.27 25.73
C ASP A 42 -1.70 0.42 24.68
N GLY A 43 -0.87 1.46 24.81
CA GLY A 43 0.22 1.79 23.89
C GLY A 43 -0.21 2.47 22.59
N TRP A 44 -1.47 2.90 22.47
CA TRP A 44 -1.96 3.63 21.31
C TRP A 44 -1.68 5.13 21.39
N PHE A 45 -1.22 5.68 20.27
CA PHE A 45 -1.06 7.11 20.04
C PHE A 45 -1.95 7.51 18.87
N THR A 46 -2.71 8.59 19.05
CA THR A 46 -3.64 9.10 18.03
C THR A 46 -3.49 10.61 17.88
N LEU A 47 -3.57 11.11 16.65
CA LEU A 47 -3.69 12.53 16.37
C LEU A 47 -4.58 12.74 15.13
N ASP A 48 -5.59 13.61 15.26
CA ASP A 48 -6.46 14.02 14.17
C ASP A 48 -6.01 15.39 13.67
N VAL A 49 -5.71 15.50 12.39
CA VAL A 49 -5.21 16.75 11.77
C VAL A 49 -6.12 17.14 10.61
N SER A 50 -6.59 18.39 10.64
CA SER A 50 -7.42 18.96 9.58
C SER A 50 -6.58 19.59 8.47
N GLY A 51 -7.12 19.67 7.26
CA GLY A 51 -6.48 20.30 6.10
C GLY A 51 -5.34 19.50 5.47
N VAL A 52 -5.21 18.20 5.78
CA VAL A 52 -4.13 17.37 5.25
C VAL A 52 -4.47 16.88 3.84
N THR A 53 -3.65 17.24 2.87
CA THR A 53 -3.83 16.86 1.47
C THR A 53 -3.17 15.52 1.13
N PRO A 54 -3.67 14.78 0.13
CA PRO A 54 -2.98 13.59 -0.37
C PRO A 54 -1.59 13.95 -0.89
N GLY A 55 -0.59 13.11 -0.61
CA GLY A 55 0.81 13.34 -0.92
C GLY A 55 1.59 14.09 0.17
N THR A 56 0.94 14.61 1.21
CA THR A 56 1.64 15.22 2.34
C THR A 56 2.48 14.18 3.08
N GLU A 57 3.76 14.49 3.24
CA GLU A 57 4.75 13.63 3.91
C GLU A 57 4.60 13.65 5.43
N TYR A 58 4.81 12.50 6.05
CA TYR A 58 4.85 12.35 7.48
C TYR A 58 5.81 11.25 7.96
N ASN A 59 6.24 11.38 9.23
CA ASN A 59 6.96 10.39 10.01
C ASN A 59 6.45 10.39 11.45
N PHE A 60 6.74 9.31 12.18
CA PHE A 60 6.65 9.34 13.64
C PHE A 60 8.03 9.64 14.24
N VAL A 61 8.06 10.42 15.31
CA VAL A 61 9.25 10.70 16.10
C VAL A 61 9.06 10.09 17.48
N LEU A 62 9.96 9.18 17.85
CA LEU A 62 9.93 8.44 19.10
C LEU A 62 10.46 9.29 20.26
N SER A 63 10.35 8.78 21.50
CA SER A 63 10.74 9.52 22.71
C SER A 63 12.24 9.88 22.76
N ASP A 64 13.09 9.11 22.09
CA ASP A 64 14.53 9.32 21.95
C ASP A 64 14.91 10.26 20.78
N GLY A 65 13.91 10.78 20.05
CA GLY A 65 14.11 11.60 18.87
C GLY A 65 14.30 10.82 17.56
N MET A 66 14.28 9.47 17.60
CA MET A 66 14.39 8.66 16.40
C MET A 66 13.21 8.89 15.47
N VAL A 67 13.50 9.21 14.21
CA VAL A 67 12.50 9.40 13.15
C VAL A 67 12.28 8.08 12.44
N VAL A 68 11.05 7.60 12.44
CA VAL A 68 10.68 6.32 11.81
C VAL A 68 9.60 6.52 10.76
N PRO A 69 9.61 5.71 9.68
CA PRO A 69 8.49 5.62 8.77
C PRO A 69 7.27 5.05 9.50
N ASP A 70 6.08 5.24 8.93
CA ASP A 70 4.88 4.57 9.42
C ASP A 70 4.98 3.06 9.15
N PRO A 71 4.98 2.18 10.18
CA PRO A 71 4.92 0.73 9.96
C PRO A 71 3.61 0.32 9.26
N ALA A 72 2.58 1.16 9.35
CA ALA A 72 1.31 1.06 8.68
C ALA A 72 1.22 1.87 7.36
N SER A 73 2.36 2.28 6.79
CA SER A 73 2.41 3.17 5.62
C SER A 73 1.67 2.61 4.41
N ARG A 74 0.83 3.46 3.81
CA ARG A 74 0.18 3.18 2.53
C ARG A 74 1.12 3.40 1.34
N ALA A 75 2.11 4.28 1.50
CA ALA A 75 3.13 4.54 0.50
C ALA A 75 4.32 5.33 1.08
N GLN A 76 5.51 5.00 0.61
CA GLN A 76 6.76 5.70 0.91
C GLN A 76 7.12 6.61 -0.26
N LYS A 77 7.65 7.80 0.03
CA LYS A 77 8.08 8.75 -1.01
C LYS A 77 9.37 8.30 -1.70
N THR A 78 10.31 7.76 -0.94
CA THR A 78 11.63 7.35 -1.41
C THR A 78 11.88 5.88 -1.06
N ASP A 79 12.76 5.59 -0.11
CA ASP A 79 13.08 4.25 0.34
C ASP A 79 12.22 3.81 1.54
N VAL A 80 12.51 2.63 2.08
CA VAL A 80 11.78 2.05 3.20
C VAL A 80 11.91 2.86 4.50
N ASN A 81 13.02 3.59 4.68
CA ASN A 81 13.30 4.43 5.85
C ASN A 81 12.84 5.88 5.66
N GLY A 82 12.51 6.27 4.42
CA GLY A 82 12.06 7.60 4.06
C GLY A 82 10.66 7.96 4.59
N PRO A 83 10.20 9.20 4.31
CA PRO A 83 8.89 9.65 4.75
C PRO A 83 7.77 8.84 4.10
N SER A 84 6.79 8.49 4.93
CA SER A 84 5.48 8.04 4.48
C SER A 84 4.71 9.23 3.93
N TYR A 85 3.71 9.00 3.08
CA TYR A 85 2.83 10.08 2.65
C TYR A 85 1.35 9.68 2.70
N VAL A 86 0.50 10.67 2.94
CA VAL A 86 -0.95 10.46 3.03
C VAL A 86 -1.51 10.06 1.67
N VAL A 87 -2.24 8.96 1.61
CA VAL A 87 -2.85 8.44 0.38
C VAL A 87 -4.35 8.58 0.47
N ASP A 88 -4.97 9.22 -0.52
CA ASP A 88 -6.42 9.20 -0.71
C ASP A 88 -6.86 7.90 -1.41
N PRO A 89 -7.66 7.04 -0.74
CA PRO A 89 -8.20 5.84 -1.37
C PRO A 89 -9.19 6.13 -2.51
N GLY A 90 -9.85 7.28 -2.50
CA GLY A 90 -10.83 7.71 -3.50
C GLY A 90 -10.23 8.27 -4.79
N SER A 91 -8.94 8.62 -4.78
CA SER A 91 -8.24 9.29 -5.89
C SER A 91 -8.29 8.55 -7.23
N TYR A 92 -8.57 7.24 -7.21
CA TYR A 92 -8.68 6.45 -8.43
C TYR A 92 -10.14 6.21 -8.84
N THR A 93 -10.51 6.70 -10.01
CA THR A 93 -11.79 6.39 -10.66
C THR A 93 -11.79 4.99 -11.26
N TRP A 94 -12.57 4.09 -10.65
CA TRP A 94 -12.76 2.71 -11.10
C TRP A 94 -13.47 2.62 -12.44
N ARG A 95 -12.87 1.94 -13.42
CA ARG A 95 -13.44 1.77 -14.77
C ARG A 95 -14.27 0.50 -14.93
N ASN A 96 -13.81 -0.63 -14.40
CA ASN A 96 -14.47 -1.93 -14.58
C ASN A 96 -15.22 -2.34 -13.29
N THR A 97 -16.18 -1.52 -12.85
CA THR A 97 -16.95 -1.76 -11.61
C THR A 97 -17.90 -2.96 -11.69
N GLY A 98 -18.24 -3.41 -12.91
CA GLY A 98 -19.07 -4.59 -13.14
C GLY A 98 -18.35 -5.93 -13.10
N TRP A 99 -17.03 -5.95 -12.90
CA TRP A 99 -16.25 -7.19 -12.82
C TRP A 99 -16.60 -8.00 -11.57
N LYS A 100 -16.95 -9.28 -11.73
CA LYS A 100 -17.33 -10.18 -10.63
C LYS A 100 -16.32 -11.30 -10.35
N GLY A 101 -15.16 -11.28 -11.00
CA GLY A 101 -14.21 -12.39 -10.98
C GLY A 101 -14.56 -13.51 -11.94
N SER A 102 -13.72 -14.54 -11.94
CA SER A 102 -13.88 -15.78 -12.72
C SER A 102 -14.00 -16.97 -11.77
N ARG A 103 -14.60 -18.06 -12.26
CA ARG A 103 -14.65 -19.35 -11.56
C ARG A 103 -13.23 -19.92 -11.41
N TRP A 104 -12.91 -20.48 -10.25
CA TRP A 104 -11.56 -21.00 -9.96
C TRP A 104 -11.18 -22.16 -10.88
N GLU A 105 -12.17 -22.96 -11.29
CA GLU A 105 -11.99 -24.10 -12.18
C GLU A 105 -11.52 -23.70 -13.59
N GLN A 106 -11.58 -22.40 -13.92
CA GLN A 106 -11.13 -21.83 -15.19
C GLN A 106 -9.79 -21.08 -15.05
N ALA A 107 -9.13 -21.18 -13.88
CA ALA A 107 -7.89 -20.48 -13.59
C ALA A 107 -6.70 -21.12 -14.33
N VAL A 108 -6.05 -20.33 -15.17
CA VAL A 108 -4.73 -20.57 -15.75
C VAL A 108 -3.85 -19.47 -15.20
N VAL A 109 -3.03 -19.83 -14.21
CA VAL A 109 -2.24 -18.89 -13.41
C VAL A 109 -0.90 -18.60 -14.09
N TYR A 110 -0.55 -17.32 -14.18
CA TYR A 110 0.75 -16.84 -14.62
C TYR A 110 1.40 -16.03 -13.50
N GLU A 111 2.43 -16.58 -12.87
CA GLU A 111 3.19 -15.87 -11.85
C GLU A 111 4.10 -14.80 -12.50
N MET A 112 4.05 -13.58 -11.97
CA MET A 112 4.73 -12.42 -12.53
C MET A 112 5.49 -11.64 -11.45
N HIS A 113 6.80 -11.51 -11.65
CA HIS A 113 7.64 -10.58 -10.92
C HIS A 113 7.67 -9.22 -11.64
N THR A 114 7.08 -8.18 -11.03
CA THR A 114 6.95 -6.86 -11.67
C THR A 114 8.29 -6.27 -12.12
N GLY A 115 9.35 -6.44 -11.31
CA GLY A 115 10.66 -5.84 -11.56
C GLY A 115 11.47 -6.51 -12.68
N THR A 116 11.06 -7.67 -13.17
CA THR A 116 11.77 -8.42 -14.23
C THR A 116 10.90 -8.79 -15.42
N PHE A 117 9.57 -8.65 -15.30
CA PHE A 117 8.63 -8.94 -16.37
C PHE A 117 8.78 -8.04 -17.60
N THR A 118 9.29 -6.82 -17.40
CA THR A 118 9.58 -5.86 -18.46
C THR A 118 10.93 -5.19 -18.18
N PRO A 119 11.66 -4.69 -19.19
CA PRO A 119 12.92 -3.97 -18.99
C PRO A 119 12.78 -2.76 -18.04
N GLU A 120 11.63 -2.09 -18.08
CA GLU A 120 11.32 -0.96 -17.20
C GLU A 120 10.99 -1.40 -15.77
N GLY A 121 10.56 -2.65 -15.57
CA GLY A 121 10.26 -3.20 -14.24
C GLY A 121 9.08 -2.53 -13.52
N THR A 122 8.09 -2.00 -14.25
CA THR A 122 6.96 -1.25 -13.66
C THR A 122 5.60 -1.83 -14.00
N PHE A 123 4.59 -1.56 -13.16
CA PHE A 123 3.19 -1.91 -13.47
C PHE A 123 2.68 -1.25 -14.77
N ARG A 124 3.18 -0.06 -15.10
CA ARG A 124 2.80 0.64 -16.34
C ARG A 124 3.32 -0.07 -17.58
N ALA A 125 4.54 -0.60 -17.53
CA ALA A 125 5.08 -1.41 -18.62
C ALA A 125 4.38 -2.78 -18.69
N ALA A 126 4.10 -3.41 -17.54
CA ALA A 126 3.38 -4.68 -17.48
C ALA A 126 1.98 -4.59 -18.12
N ILE A 127 1.29 -3.45 -17.95
CA ILE A 127 0.00 -3.15 -18.57
C ILE A 127 0.03 -3.40 -20.10
N ALA A 128 1.11 -3.02 -20.78
CA ALA A 128 1.21 -3.19 -22.23
C ALA A 128 1.29 -4.67 -22.68
N LYS A 129 1.63 -5.58 -21.77
CA LYS A 129 1.74 -7.03 -22.03
C LYS A 129 0.46 -7.81 -21.71
N LEU A 130 -0.52 -7.19 -21.07
CA LEU A 130 -1.77 -7.87 -20.69
C LEU A 130 -2.60 -8.38 -21.89
N PRO A 131 -2.68 -7.69 -23.05
CA PRO A 131 -3.35 -8.25 -24.23
C PRO A 131 -2.70 -9.56 -24.71
N TYR A 132 -1.36 -9.61 -24.70
CA TYR A 132 -0.60 -10.82 -25.05
C TYR A 132 -0.88 -11.97 -24.09
N LEU A 133 -0.90 -11.72 -22.77
CA LEU A 133 -1.23 -12.77 -21.80
C LEU A 133 -2.66 -13.31 -21.97
N ALA A 134 -3.61 -12.42 -22.29
CA ALA A 134 -4.98 -12.83 -22.58
C ALA A 134 -5.08 -13.68 -23.86
N GLU A 135 -4.33 -13.33 -24.91
CA GLU A 135 -4.25 -14.12 -26.16
C GLU A 135 -3.60 -15.48 -25.94
N LEU A 136 -2.58 -15.55 -25.09
CA LEU A 136 -1.94 -16.79 -24.65
C LEU A 136 -2.91 -17.72 -23.88
N GLY A 137 -4.03 -17.19 -23.38
CA GLY A 137 -5.03 -17.95 -22.62
C GLY A 137 -4.85 -17.89 -21.11
N VAL A 138 -3.98 -17.01 -20.60
CA VAL A 138 -3.87 -16.74 -19.15
C VAL A 138 -5.18 -16.13 -18.66
N THR A 139 -5.71 -16.65 -17.56
CA THR A 139 -6.94 -16.14 -16.93
C THR A 139 -6.71 -15.64 -15.52
N VAL A 140 -5.54 -15.87 -14.92
CA VAL A 140 -5.16 -15.31 -13.62
C VAL A 140 -3.69 -14.90 -13.66
N ILE A 141 -3.38 -13.68 -13.25
CA ILE A 141 -1.98 -13.26 -13.00
C ILE A 141 -1.73 -13.35 -11.50
N GLU A 142 -0.68 -14.05 -11.09
CA GLU A 142 -0.22 -14.04 -9.70
C GLU A 142 0.96 -13.09 -9.58
N VAL A 143 0.80 -11.97 -8.86
CA VAL A 143 1.88 -11.00 -8.74
C VAL A 143 2.68 -11.24 -7.49
N MET A 144 3.99 -11.46 -7.67
CA MET A 144 4.94 -11.61 -6.58
C MET A 144 4.92 -10.41 -5.63
N PRO A 145 5.37 -10.55 -4.37
CA PRO A 145 5.14 -9.55 -3.34
C PRO A 145 5.66 -8.16 -3.71
N VAL A 146 4.91 -7.17 -3.25
CA VAL A 146 5.04 -5.76 -3.63
C VAL A 146 5.21 -4.85 -2.41
N ALA A 147 5.26 -5.43 -1.22
CA ALA A 147 5.54 -4.66 -0.01
C ALA A 147 6.93 -3.99 -0.11
N GLN A 148 7.09 -2.81 0.49
CA GLN A 148 8.36 -2.09 0.40
C GLN A 148 9.44 -2.86 1.17
N PHE A 149 10.60 -3.04 0.54
CA PHE A 149 11.80 -3.65 1.10
C PHE A 149 12.99 -2.69 0.94
N GLY A 150 14.10 -3.00 1.59
CA GLY A 150 15.34 -2.21 1.47
C GLY A 150 15.96 -2.36 0.08
N GLY A 151 16.23 -1.23 -0.59
CA GLY A 151 16.78 -1.20 -1.95
C GLY A 151 15.72 -1.12 -3.05
N GLU A 152 16.16 -1.11 -4.32
CA GLU A 152 15.29 -0.87 -5.49
C GLU A 152 14.92 -2.16 -6.25
N ARG A 153 15.63 -3.26 -6.01
CA ARG A 153 15.43 -4.55 -6.68
C ARG A 153 15.53 -5.67 -5.67
N GLY A 154 14.56 -6.57 -5.69
CA GLY A 154 14.48 -7.70 -4.78
C GLY A 154 13.16 -8.42 -4.95
N TRP A 155 13.13 -9.69 -4.55
CA TRP A 155 11.92 -10.53 -4.66
C TRP A 155 11.00 -10.36 -3.44
N ALA A 156 11.17 -9.24 -2.71
CA ALA A 156 10.36 -8.79 -1.57
C ALA A 156 10.26 -9.74 -0.36
N MET A 157 11.12 -10.76 -0.26
CA MET A 157 11.18 -11.68 0.90
C MET A 157 11.58 -10.98 2.22
N THR A 158 12.15 -9.78 2.16
CA THR A 158 12.61 -8.98 3.32
C THR A 158 11.75 -7.74 3.58
N ALA A 159 10.46 -7.78 3.23
CA ALA A 159 9.57 -6.64 3.41
C ALA A 159 9.50 -6.16 4.87
N TYR A 160 9.66 -4.85 5.09
CA TYR A 160 9.56 -4.21 6.41
C TYR A 160 8.21 -3.50 6.61
N CYS A 161 7.59 -3.05 5.52
CA CYS A 161 6.29 -2.38 5.55
C CYS A 161 5.19 -3.31 5.02
N PHE A 162 4.71 -4.21 5.88
CA PHE A 162 3.69 -5.24 5.54
C PHE A 162 2.33 -4.65 5.19
N THR A 163 2.05 -3.47 5.72
CA THR A 163 0.78 -2.75 5.58
C THR A 163 0.67 -1.96 4.28
N ARG A 164 1.66 -2.06 3.38
CA ARG A 164 1.54 -1.56 2.01
C ARG A 164 0.44 -2.35 1.30
N ARG A 165 -0.81 -2.03 1.63
CA ARG A 165 -1.89 -1.94 0.67
C ARG A 165 -1.35 -0.94 -0.35
N ILE A 166 -0.84 -1.44 -1.48
CA ILE A 166 -0.80 -0.65 -2.69
C ILE A 166 -2.19 -0.01 -2.76
N LEU A 167 -2.40 1.26 -2.40
CA LEU A 167 -3.68 1.99 -2.51
C LEU A 167 -4.91 1.09 -2.12
N PRO A 168 -6.16 1.35 -2.52
CA PRO A 168 -7.16 0.29 -2.69
C PRO A 168 -6.88 -0.50 -3.97
N MET A 169 -5.62 -0.84 -4.16
CA MET A 169 -5.07 -1.39 -5.37
C MET A 169 -4.56 -2.84 -5.11
N GLY A 170 -4.07 -3.19 -3.94
CA GLY A 170 -3.67 -4.59 -3.67
C GLY A 170 -4.84 -5.60 -3.60
N ARG A 171 -6.07 -5.17 -3.29
CA ARG A 171 -7.24 -6.08 -3.31
C ARG A 171 -8.21 -5.85 -4.46
N ARG A 172 -8.01 -4.76 -5.22
CA ARG A 172 -8.92 -4.39 -6.30
C ARG A 172 -8.22 -3.79 -7.54
N MET A 173 -6.91 -3.46 -7.56
CA MET A 173 -6.23 -2.69 -8.66
C MET A 173 -6.27 -3.34 -10.01
N ILE A 174 -6.73 -4.56 -10.20
CA ILE A 174 -6.53 -5.21 -11.50
C ILE A 174 -7.87 -5.45 -12.15
N SER A 175 -8.60 -4.35 -12.23
CA SER A 175 -9.66 -4.14 -13.21
C SER A 175 -9.46 -2.78 -13.90
N LYS A 176 -8.21 -2.29 -13.98
CA LYS A 176 -7.93 -0.85 -14.13
C LYS A 176 -7.61 -0.36 -15.53
N ARG A 177 -7.51 -1.25 -16.52
CA ARG A 177 -7.64 -0.92 -17.95
C ARG A 177 -7.78 -2.13 -18.89
N LEU A 178 -7.68 -3.35 -18.36
CA LEU A 178 -7.13 -4.47 -19.11
C LEU A 178 -7.82 -5.78 -18.80
N LEU A 179 -9.13 -5.74 -18.94
CA LEU A 179 -9.88 -6.97 -19.07
C LEU A 179 -10.55 -6.97 -20.42
N THR A 180 -9.98 -7.72 -21.35
CA THR A 180 -10.81 -8.76 -21.95
C THR A 180 -11.55 -9.42 -20.77
N PRO A 181 -12.87 -9.63 -20.81
CA PRO A 181 -13.70 -10.01 -19.65
C PRO A 181 -13.38 -11.39 -19.02
N ARG A 182 -12.11 -11.81 -18.94
CA ARG A 182 -11.65 -13.16 -18.59
C ARG A 182 -10.46 -13.22 -17.62
N MET A 183 -9.70 -12.15 -17.32
CA MET A 183 -8.41 -12.26 -16.58
C MET A 183 -8.40 -11.70 -15.12
N GLY A 184 -8.45 -12.57 -14.12
CA GLY A 184 -8.20 -12.18 -12.73
C GLY A 184 -6.74 -11.80 -12.45
N MET A 185 -6.49 -11.16 -11.31
CA MET A 185 -5.14 -11.06 -10.76
C MET A 185 -5.21 -11.27 -9.25
N VAL A 186 -4.26 -12.03 -8.73
CA VAL A 186 -4.14 -12.44 -7.33
C VAL A 186 -2.78 -12.04 -6.79
N PHE A 187 -2.72 -11.86 -5.47
CA PHE A 187 -1.48 -11.65 -4.74
C PHE A 187 -1.32 -12.83 -3.76
N PRO A 188 -0.09 -13.32 -3.52
CA PRO A 188 0.16 -14.48 -2.68
C PRO A 188 -0.39 -14.27 -1.26
N SER A 189 -1.08 -15.28 -0.75
CA SER A 189 -1.81 -15.26 0.53
C SER A 189 -0.92 -15.28 1.77
N SER A 190 0.35 -15.67 1.63
CA SER A 190 1.34 -15.79 2.71
C SER A 190 1.73 -14.47 3.39
N TRP A 191 1.15 -13.35 2.94
CA TRP A 191 1.53 -12.00 3.39
C TRP A 191 0.33 -11.09 3.70
N ILE A 192 -0.86 -11.68 3.89
CA ILE A 192 -2.13 -10.97 4.20
C ILE A 192 -2.41 -10.93 5.72
N LEU A 193 -1.65 -11.65 6.55
CA LEU A 193 -1.86 -11.73 8.00
C LEU A 193 -0.89 -10.83 8.76
N CYS A 194 -1.34 -9.58 8.99
CA CYS A 194 -1.15 -8.79 10.21
C CYS A 194 -2.33 -7.81 10.33
#